data_AF-A0A7J2THN6-F1
#
_entry.id   AF-A0A7J2THN6-F1
#
_cell.length_a   1.000
_cell.length_b   1.000
_cell.length_c   1.000
_cell.angle_alpha   90.00
_cell.angle_beta   90.00
_cell.angle_gamma   90.00
#
_symmetry.space_group_name_H-M   'P 1'
#
loop_
_entity.id
_entity.type
_entity.pdbx_description
1 polymer ?
#
loop_
_entity_poly.entity_id
_entity_poly.type
_entity_poly.pdbx_seq_one_letter_code
_entity_poly.pdbx_strand_id
1 'polypeptide(L)'
;MIICSDLDEGFKKFLRWCKKFGIEEITICSRKLKEMDLGIEGIKVNYVNKSGKEEIVEAIRKLAEKALKGELRPEDLNEDFFESLLMLKSQPDMILKAEREVPEFMIWQSIYSELLFMDIDWKTIRYIDFLRMIREYQRRERRYGR
;
A
#
# COMPACT_ATOMS: atom_id res chain seq x y z
N MET A 1 0.93 1.91 -3.27
CA MET A 1 0.70 2.32 -1.86
C MET A 1 1.10 3.78 -1.70
N ILE A 2 0.31 4.57 -0.97
CA ILE A 2 0.59 5.98 -0.69
C ILE A 2 0.45 6.19 0.81
N ILE A 3 1.45 6.84 1.40
CA ILE A 3 1.41 7.27 2.80
C ILE A 3 1.18 8.77 2.81
N CYS A 4 0.03 9.19 3.33
CA CYS A 4 -0.35 10.60 3.43
C CYS A 4 -1.11 10.89 4.73
N SER A 5 -1.05 12.15 5.15
CA SER A 5 -1.79 12.68 6.30
C SER A 5 -3.11 13.36 5.93
N ASP A 6 -3.33 13.70 4.65
CA ASP A 6 -4.50 14.44 4.18
C ASP A 6 -4.98 13.89 2.81
N LEU A 7 -6.28 14.03 2.53
CA LEU A 7 -6.98 13.61 1.32
C LEU A 7 -7.74 14.79 0.71
N ASP A 8 -7.01 15.89 0.52
CA ASP A 8 -7.55 17.14 -0.02
C ASP A 8 -7.91 17.07 -1.53
N GLU A 9 -8.34 18.20 -2.09
CA GLU A 9 -8.70 18.30 -3.51
C GLU A 9 -7.49 18.01 -4.44
N GLY A 10 -6.27 18.28 -3.98
CA GLY A 10 -5.06 17.95 -4.70
C GLY A 10 -4.82 16.43 -4.77
N PHE A 11 -5.10 15.71 -3.68
CA PHE A 11 -5.10 14.24 -3.70
C PHE A 11 -6.16 13.69 -4.68
N LYS A 12 -7.37 14.24 -4.69
CA LYS A 12 -8.40 13.86 -5.67
C LYS A 12 -7.95 14.13 -7.11
N LYS A 13 -7.29 15.26 -7.36
CA LYS A 13 -6.68 15.58 -8.66
C LYS A 13 -5.64 14.55 -9.07
N PHE A 14 -4.80 14.11 -8.12
CA PHE A 14 -3.83 13.04 -8.33
C PHE A 14 -4.51 11.72 -8.73
N LEU A 15 -5.55 11.30 -8.03
CA LEU A 15 -6.30 10.09 -8.38
C LEU A 15 -6.93 10.17 -9.78
N ARG A 16 -7.42 11.34 -10.20
CA ARG A 16 -7.90 11.53 -11.59
C ARG A 16 -6.79 11.32 -12.61
N TRP A 17 -5.54 11.68 -12.30
CA TRP A 17 -4.40 11.40 -13.17
C TRP A 17 -4.03 9.93 -13.16
N CYS A 18 -4.03 9.28 -12.00
CA CYS A 18 -3.84 7.84 -11.89
C CYS A 18 -4.78 7.07 -12.83
N LYS A 19 -6.07 7.42 -12.82
CA LYS A 19 -7.07 6.82 -13.70
C LYS A 19 -6.70 6.98 -15.17
N LYS A 20 -6.32 8.20 -15.58
CA LYS A 20 -5.94 8.50 -16.97
C LYS A 20 -4.71 7.71 -17.43
N PHE A 21 -3.85 7.29 -16.50
CA PHE A 21 -2.65 6.50 -16.77
C PHE A 21 -2.87 4.99 -16.60
N GLY A 22 -4.11 4.55 -16.38
CA GLY A 22 -4.43 3.13 -16.24
C GLY A 22 -4.01 2.53 -14.89
N ILE A 23 -3.84 3.36 -13.85
CA ILE A 23 -3.63 2.85 -12.49
C ILE A 23 -4.99 2.41 -11.93
N GLU A 24 -5.10 1.12 -11.63
CA GLU A 24 -6.37 0.48 -11.24
C GLU A 24 -6.58 0.40 -9.73
N GLU A 25 -5.51 0.38 -8.94
CA GLU A 25 -5.57 0.19 -7.49
C GLU A 25 -4.63 1.15 -6.74
N ILE A 26 -5.15 1.77 -5.68
CA ILE A 26 -4.40 2.64 -4.78
C ILE A 26 -4.72 2.26 -3.33
N THR A 27 -3.69 1.92 -2.58
CA THR A 27 -3.80 1.72 -1.13
C THR A 27 -3.30 2.96 -0.40
N ILE A 28 -4.15 3.55 0.42
CA ILE A 28 -3.87 4.70 1.29
C ILE A 28 -3.57 4.17 2.68
N CYS A 29 -2.39 4.52 3.20
CA CYS A 29 -1.93 4.10 4.52
C CYS A 29 -1.85 5.29 5.46
N SER A 30 -2.69 5.31 6.49
CA SER A 30 -2.69 6.38 7.49
C SER A 30 -3.40 5.95 8.77
N ARG A 31 -2.81 6.24 9.93
CA ARG A 31 -3.47 6.03 11.24
C ARG A 31 -4.52 7.10 11.56
N LYS A 32 -4.45 8.26 10.89
CA LYS A 32 -5.26 9.45 11.22
C LYS A 32 -6.48 9.61 10.32
N LEU A 33 -6.37 9.13 9.08
CA LEU A 33 -7.43 9.28 8.09
C LEU A 33 -8.54 8.25 8.33
N LYS A 34 -9.78 8.71 8.15
CA LYS A 34 -10.94 7.83 8.05
C LYS A 34 -11.20 7.54 6.59
N GLU A 35 -11.73 6.34 6.33
CA GLU A 35 -12.25 6.00 5.01
C GLU A 35 -13.34 7.00 4.60
N MET A 36 -13.29 7.43 3.35
CA MET A 36 -14.25 8.39 2.80
C MET A 36 -14.40 8.16 1.30
N ASP A 37 -15.57 8.50 0.77
CA ASP A 37 -15.76 8.51 -0.67
C ASP A 37 -14.97 9.65 -1.31
N LEU A 38 -14.03 9.30 -2.19
CA LEU A 38 -13.20 10.24 -2.94
C LEU A 38 -13.87 10.68 -4.25
N GLY A 39 -15.01 10.09 -4.62
CA GLY A 39 -15.81 10.46 -5.79
C GLY A 39 -15.12 10.11 -7.11
N ILE A 40 -14.35 9.02 -7.13
CA ILE A 40 -13.56 8.59 -8.30
C ILE A 40 -13.90 7.15 -8.63
N GLU A 41 -14.70 6.98 -9.67
CA GLU A 41 -15.06 5.66 -10.20
C GLU A 41 -13.93 5.06 -11.05
N GLY A 42 -13.79 3.73 -11.01
CA GLY A 42 -12.85 2.98 -11.84
C GLY A 42 -11.43 2.89 -11.27
N ILE A 43 -11.20 3.34 -10.03
CA ILE A 43 -10.02 3.02 -9.25
C ILE A 43 -10.48 2.33 -7.96
N LYS A 44 -9.90 1.18 -7.65
CA LYS A 44 -10.07 0.54 -6.35
C LYS A 44 -9.20 1.28 -5.33
N VAL A 45 -9.84 1.85 -4.30
CA VAL A 45 -9.12 2.54 -3.20
C VAL A 45 -9.24 1.69 -1.94
N ASN A 46 -8.11 1.24 -1.40
CA ASN A 46 -8.06 0.56 -0.10
C ASN A 46 -7.56 1.54 0.98
N TYR A 47 -8.06 1.38 2.20
CA TYR A 47 -7.61 2.13 3.36
C TYR A 47 -6.97 1.18 4.38
N VAL A 48 -5.75 1.49 4.80
CA VAL A 48 -5.02 0.74 5.83
C VAL A 48 -4.65 1.70 6.96
N ASN A 49 -5.19 1.42 8.14
CA ASN A 49 -4.94 2.18 9.36
C ASN A 49 -4.11 1.41 10.40
N LYS A 50 -3.68 0.21 10.05
CA LYS A 50 -2.90 -0.71 10.89
C LYS A 50 -1.47 -0.78 10.39
N SER A 51 -0.50 -0.71 11.30
CA SER A 51 0.90 -0.99 10.93
C SER A 51 1.05 -2.45 10.48
N GLY A 52 2.01 -2.70 9.59
CA GLY A 52 2.42 -4.04 9.19
C GLY A 52 2.87 -4.88 10.38
N LYS A 53 3.49 -4.31 11.42
CA LYS A 53 3.78 -5.08 12.66
C LYS A 53 2.50 -5.58 13.32
N GLU A 54 1.50 -4.71 13.48
CA GLU A 54 0.21 -5.09 14.05
C GLU A 54 -0.50 -6.13 13.18
N GLU A 55 -0.45 -6.01 11.85
CA GLU A 55 -1.00 -6.99 10.90
C GLU A 55 -0.35 -8.36 11.04
N ILE A 56 0.99 -8.43 11.05
CA ILE A 56 1.74 -9.67 11.18
C ILE A 56 1.46 -10.34 12.53
N VAL A 57 1.44 -9.58 13.62
CA VAL A 57 1.09 -10.11 14.95
C VAL A 57 -0.32 -10.69 14.97
N GLU A 58 -1.29 -10.05 14.32
CA GLU A 58 -2.65 -10.59 14.22
C GLU A 58 -2.72 -11.87 13.37
N ALA A 59 -2.01 -11.92 12.24
CA ALA A 59 -1.92 -13.13 11.42
C ALA A 59 -1.32 -14.30 12.22
N ILE A 60 -0.24 -14.05 12.97
CA ILE A 60 0.39 -15.06 13.85
C ILE A 60 -0.57 -15.51 14.96
N ARG A 61 -1.36 -14.61 15.56
CA ARG A 61 -2.39 -15.00 16.55
C ARG A 61 -3.44 -15.93 15.93
N LYS A 62 -3.94 -15.62 14.73
CA LYS A 62 -4.88 -16.49 14.00
C LYS A 62 -4.27 -17.86 13.69
N LEU A 63 -3.00 -17.91 13.30
CA LEU A 63 -2.26 -19.17 13.10
C LEU A 63 -2.21 -20.00 14.39
N ALA A 64 -1.82 -19.37 15.50
CA ALA A 64 -1.73 -20.04 16.79
C ALA A 64 -3.09 -20.58 17.25
N GLU A 65 -4.18 -19.82 17.08
CA GLU A 65 -5.53 -20.27 17.39
C GLU A 65 -5.97 -21.47 16.55
N LYS A 66 -5.62 -21.50 15.26
CA LYS A 66 -5.90 -22.64 14.37
C LYS A 66 -5.10 -23.88 14.75
N ALA A 67 -3.82 -23.71 15.07
CA ALA A 67 -2.96 -24.80 15.52
C ALA A 67 -3.46 -25.40 16.84
N LEU A 68 -3.89 -24.56 17.81
CA LEU A 68 -4.46 -25.03 19.08
C LEU A 68 -5.76 -25.82 18.91
N LYS A 69 -6.53 -25.54 17.86
CA LYS A 69 -7.75 -26.30 17.50
C LYS A 69 -7.47 -27.58 16.70
N GLY A 70 -6.21 -27.85 16.34
CA GLY A 70 -5.84 -28.95 15.46
C GLY A 70 -6.24 -28.75 14.00
N GLU A 71 -6.59 -27.52 13.61
CA GLU A 71 -7.01 -27.15 12.24
C GLU A 71 -5.81 -26.86 11.31
N LEU A 72 -4.60 -26.76 11.87
CA LEU A 72 -3.39 -26.37 11.15
C LEU A 72 -2.19 -27.12 11.71
N ARG A 73 -1.40 -27.75 10.84
CA ARG A 73 -0.08 -28.26 11.19
C ARG A 73 1.01 -27.36 10.61
N PRO A 74 2.21 -27.34 11.20
CA PRO A 74 3.32 -26.53 10.69
C PRO A 74 3.63 -26.76 9.21
N GLU A 75 3.48 -27.99 8.71
CA GLU A 75 3.77 -28.36 7.32
C GLU A 75 2.74 -27.80 6.33
N ASP A 76 1.56 -27.42 6.81
CA ASP A 76 0.51 -26.81 5.99
C ASP A 76 0.77 -25.29 5.78
N LEU A 77 1.73 -24.70 6.51
CA LEU A 77 2.07 -23.27 6.42
C LEU A 77 3.06 -23.01 5.28
N ASN A 78 2.64 -22.19 4.32
CA ASN A 78 3.47 -21.66 3.24
C ASN A 78 3.15 -20.16 3.02
N GLU A 79 3.83 -19.53 2.06
CA GLU A 79 3.63 -18.11 1.73
C GLU A 79 2.17 -17.81 1.36
N ASP A 80 1.56 -18.60 0.46
CA ASP A 80 0.16 -18.42 0.04
C ASP A 80 -0.82 -18.51 1.21
N PHE A 81 -0.60 -19.47 2.12
CA PHE A 81 -1.41 -19.62 3.32
C PHE A 81 -1.26 -18.41 4.23
N PHE A 82 -0.02 -17.95 4.44
CA PHE A 82 0.25 -16.78 5.27
C PHE A 82 -0.40 -15.52 4.68
N GLU A 83 -0.26 -15.31 3.37
CA GLU A 83 -0.90 -14.20 2.63
C GLU A 83 -2.42 -14.22 2.74
N SER A 84 -3.03 -15.40 2.85
CA SER A 84 -4.47 -15.53 3.05
C SER A 84 -4.98 -14.94 4.37
N LEU A 85 -4.09 -14.79 5.37
CA LEU A 85 -4.39 -14.25 6.69
C LEU A 85 -4.14 -12.73 6.82
N LEU A 86 -3.47 -12.14 5.84
CA LEU A 86 -3.18 -10.71 5.79
C LEU A 86 -4.45 -9.91 5.45
N MET A 87 -4.46 -8.63 5.84
CA MET A 87 -5.59 -7.72 5.60
C MET A 87 -5.75 -7.43 4.11
N LEU A 88 -4.63 -7.20 3.42
CA LEU A 88 -4.59 -6.97 1.98
C LEU A 88 -3.72 -8.01 1.30
N LYS A 89 -4.23 -8.53 0.19
CA LYS A 89 -3.54 -9.49 -0.70
C LYS A 89 -2.87 -8.80 -1.89
N SER A 90 -3.21 -7.54 -2.16
CA SER A 90 -2.59 -6.79 -3.25
C SER A 90 -1.18 -6.35 -2.85
N GLN A 91 -0.22 -6.67 -3.73
CA GLN A 91 1.17 -6.23 -3.60
C GLN A 91 1.34 -4.92 -4.35
N PRO A 92 1.72 -3.82 -3.68
CA PRO A 92 1.91 -2.56 -4.37
C PRO A 92 3.14 -2.60 -5.28
N ASP A 93 3.02 -2.11 -6.51
CA ASP A 93 4.17 -1.93 -7.40
C ASP A 93 5.14 -0.85 -6.89
N MET A 94 4.58 0.19 -6.29
CA MET A 94 5.30 1.36 -5.81
C MET A 94 4.74 1.84 -4.47
N ILE A 95 5.65 2.26 -3.60
CA ILE A 95 5.35 3.00 -2.37
C ILE A 95 5.72 4.46 -2.59
N LEU A 96 4.71 5.32 -2.64
CA LEU A 96 4.89 6.77 -2.60
C LEU A 96 4.88 7.23 -1.14
N LYS A 97 6.04 7.66 -0.66
CA LYS A 97 6.20 8.25 0.66
C LYS A 97 6.30 9.77 0.52
N ALA A 98 5.20 10.44 0.86
CA ALA A 98 5.09 11.91 0.84
C ALA A 98 5.58 12.58 2.14
N GLU A 99 5.88 11.80 3.19
CA GLU A 99 6.30 12.29 4.51
C GLU A 99 7.64 11.68 4.96
N ARG A 100 8.26 12.19 6.03
CA ARG A 100 9.63 11.80 6.43
C ARG A 100 9.74 10.48 7.23
N GLU A 101 8.67 9.97 7.82
CA GLU A 101 8.71 8.77 8.67
C GLU A 101 8.73 7.44 7.91
N VAL A 102 9.45 6.44 8.42
CA VAL A 102 9.59 5.11 7.77
C VAL A 102 8.21 4.46 7.59
N PRO A 103 7.87 3.90 6.41
CA PRO A 103 6.65 3.13 6.22
C PRO A 103 6.63 1.94 7.17
N GLU A 104 5.81 1.99 8.23
CA GLU A 104 5.53 0.81 9.04
C GLU A 104 4.35 0.00 8.47
N PHE A 105 3.83 0.30 7.26
CA PHE A 105 2.65 -0.33 6.66
C PHE A 105 3.01 -1.40 5.62
N MET A 106 2.13 -2.40 5.45
CA MET A 106 2.20 -3.41 4.39
C MET A 106 3.58 -4.09 4.25
N ILE A 107 4.20 -4.48 5.36
CA ILE A 107 5.60 -4.96 5.39
C ILE A 107 5.78 -6.19 4.50
N TRP A 108 4.87 -7.16 4.57
CA TRP A 108 4.93 -8.37 3.74
C TRP A 108 4.66 -8.05 2.28
N GLN A 109 3.57 -7.34 2.01
CA GLN A 109 3.12 -7.06 0.66
C GLN A 109 4.10 -6.16 -0.11
N SER A 110 4.91 -5.37 0.60
CA SER A 110 5.81 -4.38 -0.01
C SER A 110 7.25 -4.85 -0.26
N ILE A 111 7.56 -6.13 -0.03
CA ILE A 111 8.92 -6.68 -0.18
C ILE A 111 9.55 -6.36 -1.54
N TYR A 112 8.75 -6.38 -2.61
CA TYR A 112 9.23 -6.11 -3.98
C TYR A 112 8.79 -4.75 -4.52
N SER A 113 8.22 -3.89 -3.68
CA SER A 113 7.75 -2.58 -4.11
C SER A 113 8.91 -1.60 -4.33
N GLU A 114 8.75 -0.71 -5.29
CA GLU A 114 9.66 0.41 -5.46
C GLU A 114 9.38 1.51 -4.45
N LEU A 115 10.37 1.88 -3.63
CA LEU A 115 10.25 3.01 -2.71
C LEU A 115 10.59 4.32 -3.41
N LEU A 116 9.58 5.17 -3.56
CA LEU A 116 9.69 6.52 -4.10
C LEU A 116 9.49 7.55 -2.99
N PHE A 117 10.56 8.27 -2.68
CA PHE A 117 10.56 9.38 -1.72
C PHE A 117 10.46 10.69 -2.47
N MET A 118 9.39 11.44 -2.23
CA MET A 118 9.18 12.75 -2.83
C MET A 118 8.55 13.68 -1.81
N ASP A 119 9.07 14.90 -1.72
CA ASP A 119 8.47 15.95 -0.91
C ASP A 119 7.29 16.53 -1.70
N ILE A 120 6.08 16.09 -1.36
CA ILE A 120 4.85 16.43 -2.07
C ILE A 120 3.93 17.17 -1.10
N ASP A 121 3.63 18.41 -1.44
CA ASP A 121 2.49 19.11 -0.87
C ASP A 121 1.25 18.83 -1.73
N TRP A 122 0.31 18.04 -1.19
CA TRP A 122 -0.91 17.66 -1.89
C TRP A 122 -1.73 18.88 -2.31
N LYS A 123 -1.78 19.93 -1.49
CA LYS A 123 -2.55 21.16 -1.77
C LYS A 123 -2.08 21.86 -3.04
N THR A 124 -0.80 21.76 -3.35
CA THR A 124 -0.16 22.45 -4.46
C THR A 124 0.31 21.51 -5.57
N ILE A 125 -0.07 20.23 -5.53
CA ILE A 125 0.40 19.23 -6.49
C ILE A 125 0.08 19.60 -7.94
N ARG A 126 1.11 19.55 -8.79
CA ARG A 126 1.01 19.84 -10.22
C ARG A 126 1.15 18.55 -11.02
N TYR A 127 0.64 18.59 -12.24
CA TYR A 127 0.71 17.44 -13.14
C TYR A 127 2.15 17.03 -13.44
N ILE A 128 3.10 17.98 -13.46
CA ILE A 128 4.52 17.68 -13.62
C ILE A 128 5.08 16.87 -12.45
N ASP A 129 4.57 17.05 -11.23
CA ASP A 129 5.01 16.28 -10.06
C ASP A 129 4.54 14.83 -10.19
N PHE A 130 3.31 14.61 -10.68
CA PHE A 130 2.81 13.28 -11.04
C PHE A 130 3.64 12.62 -12.16
N LEU A 131 3.94 13.34 -13.25
CA LEU A 131 4.78 12.80 -14.33
C LEU A 131 6.18 12.42 -13.83
N ARG A 132 6.75 13.19 -12.88
CA ARG A 132 8.01 12.82 -12.22
C ARG A 132 7.88 11.53 -11.43
N MET A 133 6.77 11.30 -10.73
CA MET A 133 6.53 10.04 -10.02
C MET A 133 6.55 8.85 -10.98
N ILE A 134 5.79 8.93 -12.07
CA ILE A 134 5.72 7.87 -13.09
C ILE A 134 7.09 7.63 -13.72
N ARG A 135 7.83 8.70 -14.06
CA ARG A 135 9.16 8.60 -14.63
C ARG A 135 10.17 7.96 -13.68
N GLU A 136 10.18 8.35 -12.40
CA GLU A 136 11.09 7.73 -11.42
C GLU A 136 10.75 6.27 -11.19
N TYR A 137 9.47 5.90 -11.21
CA TYR A 137 9.07 4.50 -11.17
C TYR A 137 9.55 3.71 -12.40
N GLN A 138 9.32 4.22 -13.60
CA GLN A 138 9.73 3.57 -14.85
C GLN A 138 11.25 3.45 -15.03
N ARG A 139 12.03 4.38 -14.47
CA ARG A 139 13.49 4.38 -14.58
C ARG A 139 14.14 3.27 -13.76
N ARG A 140 13.43 2.72 -12.78
CA ARG A 140 13.99 1.71 -11.88
C ARG A 140 13.83 0.33 -12.48
N GLU A 141 14.94 -0.36 -12.64
CA GLU A 141 14.94 -1.77 -13.01
C GLU A 141 14.53 -2.59 -11.79
N ARG A 142 13.41 -3.32 -11.92
CA ARG A 142 13.00 -4.29 -10.91
C ARG A 142 14.03 -5.40 -10.83
N ARG A 143 14.79 -5.43 -9.74
CA ARG A 143 15.70 -6.53 -9.42
C ARG A 143 14.92 -7.58 -8.64
N TYR A 144 14.18 -8.41 -9.35
CA TYR A 144 13.62 -9.65 -8.79
C TYR A 144 14.78 -10.61 -8.47
N GLY A 145 15.45 -10.41 -7.34
CA GLY A 145 16.41 -11.35 -6.76
C GLY A 145 17.44 -11.95 -7.74
N ARG A 146 18.10 -11.11 -8.55
CA ARG A 146 19.39 -11.50 -9.17
C ARG A 146 20.52 -11.37 -8.16
#